data_AF-A0A7M2A8K4-F1
#
_entry.id   AF-A0A7M2A8K4-F1
#
_cell.length_a   1.000
_cell.length_b   1.000
_cell.length_c   1.000
_cell.angle_alpha   90.00
_cell.angle_beta   90.00
_cell.angle_gamma   90.00
#
_symmetry.space_group_name_H-M   'P 1'
#
loop_
_entity.id
_entity.type
_entity.pdbx_description
1 polymer ?
#
loop_
_entity_poly.entity_id
_entity_poly.type
_entity_poly.pdbx_seq_one_letter_code
_entity_poly.pdbx_strand_id
1 'polypeptide(L)'
;MGLKVRNIRTTRTRESIFESLFELMEEKDFDKITIQNLTERAQINRATFYAHFQDKYELLDEIIKKSAEELIQQHTNGVCTFTKDNMMQLVFAAFEYHQQVKKKCRRNYNRIIPLLSSKLVNALKHYLNLCMQEISSDERTLYVQIYANMINEAVTLHTAEQIKLTEQSIAEHIVQMMNLD
;
A
#
# COMPACT_ATOMS: atom_id res chain seq x y z
N MET A 1 -20.32 22.37 15.10
CA MET A 1 -19.15 23.03 14.49
C MET A 1 -17.79 22.60 15.08
N GLY A 2 -17.65 22.40 16.40
CA GLY A 2 -16.35 22.06 17.03
C GLY A 2 -15.72 20.71 16.66
N LEU A 3 -16.51 19.66 16.39
CA LEU A 3 -15.98 18.33 16.01
C LEU A 3 -15.39 18.32 14.58
N LYS A 4 -16.03 19.00 13.63
CA LYS A 4 -15.58 19.10 12.23
C LYS A 4 -14.24 19.84 12.12
N VAL A 5 -14.05 20.93 12.87
CA VAL A 5 -12.80 21.71 12.89
C VAL A 5 -11.65 20.94 13.57
N ARG A 6 -11.92 20.21 14.66
CA ARG A 6 -10.91 19.36 15.31
C ARG A 6 -10.45 18.24 14.37
N ASN A 7 -11.39 17.56 13.70
CA ASN A 7 -11.07 16.51 12.74
C ASN A 7 -10.17 17.04 11.59
N ILE A 8 -10.49 18.20 11.01
CA ILE A 8 -9.65 18.82 9.97
C ILE A 8 -8.24 19.15 10.46
N ARG A 9 -8.09 19.67 11.69
CA ARG A 9 -6.76 19.96 12.26
C ARG A 9 -5.96 18.67 12.50
N THR A 10 -6.59 17.65 13.06
CA THR A 10 -6.00 16.32 13.23
C THR A 10 -5.52 15.75 11.90
N THR A 11 -6.33 15.84 10.84
CA THR A 11 -5.95 15.36 9.49
C THR A 11 -4.75 16.10 8.93
N ARG A 12 -4.75 17.44 8.97
CA ARG A 12 -3.61 18.25 8.46
C ARG A 12 -2.31 17.97 9.22
N THR A 13 -2.39 17.81 10.54
CA THR A 13 -1.20 17.47 11.33
C THR A 13 -0.65 16.10 10.97
N ARG A 14 -1.52 15.10 10.75
CA ARG A 14 -1.09 13.77 10.30
C ARG A 14 -0.44 13.81 8.93
N GLU A 15 -1.04 14.54 7.97
CA GLU A 15 -0.49 14.73 6.63
C GLU A 15 0.91 15.37 6.69
N SER A 16 1.09 16.42 7.50
CA SER A 16 2.39 17.06 7.69
C SER A 16 3.45 16.11 8.31
N ILE A 17 3.05 15.24 9.24
CA ILE A 17 3.94 14.21 9.80
C ILE A 17 4.29 13.17 8.72
N PHE A 18 3.35 12.79 7.87
CA PHE A 18 3.57 11.85 6.76
C PHE A 18 4.59 12.42 5.76
N GLU A 19 4.37 13.64 5.30
CA GLU A 19 5.28 14.36 4.40
C GLU A 19 6.68 14.47 4.99
N SER A 20 6.76 14.84 6.27
CA SER A 20 8.04 14.95 6.99
C SER A 20 8.82 13.64 7.02
N LEU A 21 8.15 12.49 7.16
CA LEU A 21 8.83 11.20 7.10
C LEU A 21 9.39 10.92 5.71
N PHE A 22 8.60 11.17 4.66
CA PHE A 22 9.05 10.94 3.28
C PHE A 22 10.28 11.78 2.94
N GLU A 23 10.25 13.08 3.23
CA GLU A 23 11.40 13.97 2.98
C GLU A 23 12.64 13.50 3.74
N LEU A 24 12.49 13.11 5.01
CA LEU A 24 13.62 12.59 5.78
C LEU A 24 14.13 11.25 5.22
N MET A 25 13.27 10.41 4.66
CA MET A 25 13.65 9.15 4.00
C MET A 25 14.34 9.36 2.65
N GLU A 26 14.20 10.52 2.03
CA GLU A 26 15.03 10.90 0.88
C GLU A 26 16.45 11.28 1.31
N GLU A 27 16.57 11.94 2.47
CA GLU A 27 17.86 12.42 2.99
C GLU A 27 18.70 11.34 3.68
N LYS A 28 18.07 10.43 4.44
CA LYS A 28 18.78 9.45 5.27
C LYS A 28 18.06 8.11 5.41
N ASP A 29 18.78 7.12 5.90
CA ASP A 29 18.23 5.78 6.13
C ASP A 29 17.17 5.85 7.26
N PHE A 30 16.05 5.14 7.10
CA PHE A 30 14.91 5.18 8.01
C PHE A 30 15.29 4.90 9.46
N ASP A 31 16.22 3.99 9.71
CA ASP A 31 16.69 3.63 11.05
C ASP A 31 17.34 4.83 11.77
N LYS A 32 17.92 5.77 11.03
CA LYS A 32 18.57 6.99 11.55
C LYS A 32 17.59 8.15 11.78
N ILE A 33 16.36 8.03 11.31
CA ILE A 33 15.32 9.04 11.55
C ILE A 33 14.87 8.95 13.01
N THR A 34 14.83 10.08 13.70
CA THR A 34 14.36 10.16 15.09
C THR A 34 13.02 10.90 15.16
N ILE A 35 12.29 10.71 16.27
CA ILE A 35 11.08 11.51 16.53
C ILE A 35 11.41 13.00 16.57
N GLN A 36 12.58 13.38 17.08
CA GLN A 36 13.04 14.76 17.07
C GLN A 36 13.10 15.32 15.64
N ASN A 37 13.70 14.60 14.70
CA ASN A 37 13.77 15.03 13.30
C ASN A 37 12.38 15.18 12.68
N LEU A 38 11.47 14.24 12.95
CA LEU A 38 10.10 14.29 12.45
C LEU A 38 9.35 15.52 12.99
N THR A 39 9.47 15.77 14.29
CA THR A 39 8.78 16.90 14.95
C THR A 39 9.33 18.25 14.50
N GLU A 40 10.65 18.35 14.31
CA GLU A 40 11.29 19.56 13.78
C GLU A 40 10.85 19.84 12.34
N ARG A 41 10.83 18.81 11.48
CA ARG A 41 10.40 18.96 10.09
C ARG A 41 8.93 19.32 9.96
N ALA A 42 8.07 18.65 10.72
CA ALA A 42 6.62 18.89 10.73
C ALA A 42 6.22 20.16 11.50
N GLN A 43 7.18 20.86 12.14
CA GLN A 43 6.93 22.05 12.98
C GLN A 43 5.91 21.80 14.10
N ILE A 44 6.02 20.64 14.77
CA ILE A 44 5.17 20.25 15.90
C ILE A 44 6.01 19.92 17.13
N ASN A 45 5.39 19.84 18.30
CA ASN A 45 6.05 19.30 19.49
C ASN A 45 5.91 17.77 19.55
N ARG A 46 6.74 17.12 20.39
CA ARG A 46 6.73 15.66 20.58
C ARG A 46 5.40 15.13 21.13
N ALA A 47 4.72 15.88 22.01
CA ALA A 47 3.42 15.47 22.54
C ALA A 47 2.36 15.39 21.43
N THR A 48 2.41 16.29 20.45
CA THR A 48 1.55 16.25 19.25
C THR A 48 1.86 15.03 18.40
N PHE A 49 3.13 14.68 18.19
CA PHE A 49 3.48 13.43 17.49
C PHE A 49 2.88 12.21 18.20
N TYR A 50 3.10 12.09 19.51
CA TYR A 50 2.62 10.95 20.30
C TYR A 50 1.09 10.91 20.46
N ALA A 51 0.39 12.02 20.22
CA ALA A 51 -1.06 12.02 20.12
C ALA A 51 -1.60 11.37 18.83
N HIS A 52 -0.72 11.15 17.83
CA HIS A 52 -1.08 10.57 16.54
C HIS A 52 -0.42 9.22 16.26
N PHE A 53 0.80 9.00 16.75
CA PHE A 53 1.61 7.80 16.50
C PHE A 53 2.45 7.45 17.73
N GLN A 54 2.51 6.17 18.08
CA GLN A 54 3.34 5.60 19.14
C GLN A 54 4.82 5.75 18.82
N ASP A 55 5.21 5.51 17.57
CA ASP A 55 6.59 5.67 17.09
C ASP A 55 6.66 5.89 15.56
N LYS A 56 7.88 5.95 15.02
CA LYS A 56 8.11 6.11 13.58
C LYS A 56 7.77 4.86 12.75
N TYR A 57 7.71 3.68 13.37
CA TYR A 57 7.39 2.42 12.71
C TYR A 57 5.89 2.32 12.47
N GLU A 58 5.06 2.65 13.46
CA GLU A 58 3.60 2.75 13.30
C GLU A 58 3.25 3.79 12.22
N LEU A 59 3.94 4.94 12.24
CA LEU A 59 3.80 5.97 11.21
C LEU A 59 4.08 5.41 9.81
N LEU A 60 5.21 4.72 9.62
CA LEU A 60 5.57 4.12 8.33
C LEU A 60 4.56 3.03 7.93
N ASP A 61 4.17 2.17 8.87
CA ASP A 61 3.19 1.10 8.67
C ASP A 61 1.89 1.65 8.09
N GLU A 62 1.39 2.72 8.68
CA GLU A 62 0.14 3.33 8.25
C GLU A 62 0.26 4.00 6.88
N ILE A 63 1.35 4.72 6.61
CA ILE A 63 1.60 5.33 5.30
C ILE A 63 1.63 4.27 4.19
N ILE A 64 2.37 3.19 4.41
CA ILE A 64 2.56 2.12 3.44
C ILE A 64 1.26 1.34 3.24
N LYS A 65 0.49 1.10 4.31
CA LYS A 65 -0.85 0.51 4.25
C LYS A 65 -1.81 1.39 3.44
N LYS A 66 -1.94 2.66 3.83
CA LYS A 66 -2.87 3.61 3.22
C LYS A 66 -2.58 3.79 1.72
N SER A 67 -1.31 3.83 1.35
CA SER A 67 -0.92 3.94 -0.07
C SER A 67 -1.35 2.73 -0.91
N ALA A 68 -1.37 1.51 -0.35
CA ALA A 68 -1.85 0.33 -1.06
C ALA A 68 -3.39 0.39 -1.23
N GLU A 69 -4.10 0.71 -0.16
CA GLU A 69 -5.56 0.84 -0.15
C GLU A 69 -6.05 1.94 -1.11
N GLU A 70 -5.37 3.09 -1.11
CA GLU A 70 -5.68 4.22 -2.01
C GLU A 70 -5.51 3.86 -3.48
N LEU A 71 -4.44 3.14 -3.84
CA LEU A 71 -4.20 2.75 -5.25
C LEU A 71 -5.19 1.70 -5.72
N ILE A 72 -5.49 0.70 -4.89
CA ILE A 72 -6.54 -0.27 -5.21
C ILE A 72 -7.88 0.45 -5.41
N GLN A 73 -8.23 1.36 -4.51
CA GLN A 73 -9.47 2.15 -4.62
C GLN A 73 -9.51 3.01 -5.90
N GLN A 74 -8.39 3.65 -6.27
CA GLN A 74 -8.29 4.50 -7.47
C GLN A 74 -8.45 3.70 -8.76
N HIS A 75 -7.76 2.57 -8.89
CA HIS A 75 -7.82 1.72 -10.09
C HIS A 75 -9.17 1.03 -10.25
N THR A 76 -9.77 0.60 -9.14
CA THR A 76 -11.04 -0.14 -9.16
C THR A 76 -12.26 0.77 -9.10
N ASN A 77 -12.06 2.08 -8.90
CA ASN A 77 -13.13 3.06 -8.61
C ASN A 77 -14.04 2.64 -7.43
N GLY A 78 -13.55 1.78 -6.52
CA GLY A 78 -14.33 1.19 -5.44
C GLY A 78 -15.36 0.16 -5.88
N VAL A 79 -15.42 -0.17 -7.17
CA VAL A 79 -16.23 -1.28 -7.66
C VAL A 79 -15.54 -2.56 -7.24
N CYS A 80 -16.22 -3.41 -6.48
CA CYS A 80 -15.67 -4.69 -6.06
C CYS A 80 -16.41 -5.84 -6.74
N THR A 81 -15.94 -6.20 -7.93
CA THR A 81 -16.46 -7.33 -8.70
C THR A 81 -15.31 -8.24 -9.13
N PHE A 82 -15.55 -9.55 -9.13
CA PHE A 82 -14.57 -10.54 -9.59
C PHE A 82 -14.71 -10.78 -11.10
N THR A 83 -14.40 -9.74 -11.89
CA THR A 83 -14.39 -9.79 -13.36
C THR A 83 -12.96 -9.62 -13.88
N LYS A 84 -12.73 -10.02 -15.13
CA LYS A 84 -11.44 -9.85 -15.81
C LYS A 84 -10.91 -8.42 -15.70
N ASP A 85 -11.71 -7.45 -16.09
CA ASP A 85 -11.32 -6.04 -16.09
C ASP A 85 -10.93 -5.56 -14.68
N ASN A 86 -11.75 -5.86 -13.66
CA ASN A 86 -11.44 -5.45 -12.29
C ASN A 86 -10.21 -6.14 -11.73
N MET A 87 -9.96 -7.41 -12.06
CA MET A 87 -8.74 -8.10 -11.64
C MET A 87 -7.50 -7.58 -12.36
N MET A 88 -7.62 -7.18 -13.63
CA MET A 88 -6.54 -6.48 -14.34
C MET A 88 -6.21 -5.14 -13.66
N GLN A 89 -7.24 -4.33 -13.32
CA GLN A 89 -7.05 -3.09 -12.57
C GLN A 89 -6.40 -3.34 -11.20
N LEU A 90 -6.74 -4.43 -10.53
CA LEU A 90 -6.13 -4.81 -9.26
C LEU A 90 -4.63 -5.13 -9.41
N VAL A 91 -4.24 -5.80 -10.50
CA VAL A 91 -2.82 -6.06 -10.82
C VAL A 91 -2.08 -4.75 -11.13
N PHE A 92 -2.68 -3.85 -11.91
CA PHE A 92 -2.06 -2.55 -12.20
C PHE A 92 -1.91 -1.68 -10.95
N ALA A 93 -2.89 -1.69 -10.05
CA ALA A 93 -2.77 -1.03 -8.76
C ALA A 93 -1.56 -1.53 -7.96
N ALA A 94 -1.31 -2.84 -7.97
CA ALA A 94 -0.17 -3.46 -7.31
C ALA A 94 1.18 -3.05 -7.93
N PHE A 95 1.25 -2.98 -9.26
CA PHE A 95 2.43 -2.45 -9.96
C PHE A 95 2.69 -0.98 -9.64
N GLU A 96 1.67 -0.14 -9.78
CA GLU A 96 1.78 1.28 -9.50
C GLU A 96 2.18 1.54 -8.04
N TYR A 97 1.68 0.75 -7.11
CA TYR A 97 2.07 0.83 -5.70
C TYR A 97 3.57 0.63 -5.49
N HIS A 98 4.13 -0.43 -6.07
CA HIS A 98 5.57 -0.67 -6.02
C HIS A 98 6.35 0.47 -6.69
N GLN A 99 5.90 0.95 -7.85
CA GLN A 99 6.58 2.04 -8.56
C GLN A 99 6.57 3.34 -7.76
N GLN A 100 5.43 3.73 -7.19
CA GLN A 100 5.29 4.96 -6.40
C GLN A 100 6.14 4.91 -5.13
N VAL A 101 6.13 3.78 -4.41
CA VAL A 101 6.95 3.65 -3.20
C VAL A 101 8.44 3.59 -3.54
N LYS A 102 8.84 2.89 -4.61
CA LYS A 102 10.23 2.89 -5.10
C LYS A 102 10.70 4.30 -5.47
N LYS A 103 9.84 5.10 -6.09
CA LYS A 103 10.13 6.50 -6.45
C LYS A 103 10.29 7.39 -5.21
N LYS A 104 9.32 7.38 -4.30
CA LYS A 104 9.31 8.23 -3.08
C LYS A 104 10.36 7.81 -2.06
N CYS A 105 10.63 6.52 -1.94
CA CYS A 105 11.51 5.97 -0.90
C CYS A 105 12.78 5.36 -1.50
N ARG A 106 13.33 5.89 -2.60
CA ARG A 106 14.45 5.26 -3.36
C ARG A 106 15.59 4.77 -2.48
N ARG A 107 16.05 5.60 -1.52
CA ARG A 107 17.15 5.27 -0.60
C ARG A 107 16.82 4.13 0.36
N ASN A 108 15.55 4.02 0.74
CA ASN A 108 15.06 3.10 1.75
C ASN A 108 14.28 1.91 1.16
N TYR A 109 14.08 1.87 -0.16
CA TYR A 109 13.19 0.93 -0.84
C TYR A 109 13.48 -0.52 -0.44
N ASN A 110 14.73 -0.96 -0.56
CA ASN A 110 15.11 -2.34 -0.23
C ASN A 110 14.82 -2.73 1.23
N ARG A 111 14.89 -1.77 2.16
CA ARG A 111 14.58 -2.01 3.58
C ARG A 111 13.08 -2.12 3.83
N ILE A 112 12.27 -1.39 3.06
CA ILE A 112 10.82 -1.36 3.22
C ILE A 112 10.10 -2.41 2.38
N ILE A 113 10.76 -3.10 1.43
CA ILE A 113 10.15 -4.17 0.62
C ILE A 113 9.34 -5.18 1.46
N PRO A 114 9.84 -5.73 2.58
CA PRO A 114 9.06 -6.71 3.36
C PRO A 114 7.76 -6.13 3.91
N LEU A 115 7.79 -4.87 4.36
CA LEU A 115 6.61 -4.16 4.84
C LEU A 115 5.65 -3.87 3.68
N LEU A 116 6.19 -3.37 2.57
CA LEU A 116 5.47 -3.09 1.32
C LEU A 116 4.68 -4.31 0.84
N SER A 117 5.35 -5.45 0.68
CA SER A 117 4.73 -6.69 0.23
C SER A 117 3.66 -7.18 1.22
N SER A 118 3.94 -7.12 2.52
CA SER A 118 2.96 -7.48 3.55
C SER A 118 1.69 -6.63 3.47
N LYS A 119 1.83 -5.30 3.32
CA LYS A 119 0.69 -4.39 3.20
C LYS A 119 -0.07 -4.55 1.90
N LEU A 120 0.64 -4.74 0.78
CA LEU A 120 0.01 -5.03 -0.50
C LEU A 120 -0.84 -6.30 -0.43
N VAL A 121 -0.27 -7.40 0.06
CA VAL A 121 -0.99 -8.68 0.19
C VAL A 121 -2.23 -8.53 1.08
N ASN A 122 -2.14 -7.81 2.20
CA ASN A 122 -3.28 -7.59 3.07
C ASN A 122 -4.38 -6.75 2.40
N ALA A 123 -4.01 -5.70 1.64
CA ALA A 123 -4.96 -4.87 0.92
C ALA A 123 -5.65 -5.65 -0.23
N LEU A 124 -4.87 -6.43 -0.98
CA LEU A 124 -5.39 -7.34 -2.01
C LEU A 124 -6.36 -8.37 -1.42
N LYS A 125 -6.00 -8.99 -0.28
CA LYS A 125 -6.88 -9.96 0.39
C LYS A 125 -8.20 -9.32 0.83
N HIS A 126 -8.13 -8.13 1.41
CA HIS A 126 -9.32 -7.41 1.82
C HIS A 126 -10.25 -7.16 0.64
N TYR A 127 -9.72 -6.63 -0.46
CA TYR A 127 -10.47 -6.37 -1.67
C TYR A 127 -11.06 -7.66 -2.28
N LEU A 128 -10.24 -8.70 -2.50
CA LEU A 128 -10.70 -9.97 -3.06
C LEU A 128 -11.78 -10.63 -2.20
N ASN A 129 -11.65 -10.58 -0.88
CA ASN A 129 -12.66 -11.14 0.03
C ASN A 129 -14.01 -10.43 -0.09
N LEU A 130 -14.02 -9.13 -0.38
CA LEU A 130 -15.25 -8.38 -0.64
C LEU A 130 -15.85 -8.72 -2.01
N CYS A 131 -15.02 -8.97 -3.02
CA CYS A 131 -15.49 -9.20 -4.39
C CYS A 131 -15.99 -10.62 -4.63
N MET A 132 -15.65 -11.56 -3.74
CA MET A 132 -15.93 -13.00 -3.88
C MET A 132 -16.98 -13.49 -2.87
N GLN A 133 -17.91 -12.63 -2.44
CA GLN A 133 -18.89 -12.96 -1.39
C GLN A 133 -19.81 -14.15 -1.73
N GLU A 134 -20.09 -14.35 -3.01
CA GLU A 134 -20.95 -15.44 -3.52
C GLU A 134 -20.29 -16.83 -3.47
N ILE A 135 -18.97 -16.90 -3.25
CA ILE A 135 -18.22 -18.15 -3.13
C ILE A 135 -18.30 -18.66 -1.69
N SER A 136 -18.31 -19.99 -1.51
CA SER A 136 -18.34 -20.60 -0.18
C SER A 136 -17.18 -20.12 0.69
N SER A 137 -17.37 -20.07 2.02
CA SER A 137 -16.38 -19.46 2.92
C SER A 137 -15.00 -20.14 2.87
N ASP A 138 -14.96 -21.46 2.73
CA ASP A 138 -13.72 -22.24 2.69
C ASP A 138 -12.99 -22.02 1.37
N GLU A 139 -13.70 -22.10 0.23
CA GLU A 139 -13.12 -21.81 -1.09
C GLU A 139 -12.67 -20.36 -1.19
N ARG A 140 -13.46 -19.40 -0.68
CA ARG A 140 -13.09 -17.98 -0.67
C ARG A 140 -11.82 -17.76 0.13
N THR A 141 -11.68 -18.39 1.30
CA THR A 141 -10.46 -18.28 2.12
C THR A 141 -9.23 -18.77 1.35
N LEU A 142 -9.36 -19.90 0.65
CA LEU A 142 -8.30 -20.45 -0.19
C LEU A 142 -7.95 -19.52 -1.37
N TYR A 143 -8.95 -19.12 -2.17
CA TYR A 143 -8.73 -18.31 -3.36
C TYR A 143 -8.19 -16.92 -3.03
N VAL A 144 -8.73 -16.25 -2.03
CA VAL A 144 -8.24 -14.93 -1.57
C VAL A 144 -6.77 -15.00 -1.19
N GLN A 145 -6.35 -16.05 -0.47
CA GLN A 145 -4.96 -16.25 -0.09
C GLN A 145 -4.08 -16.50 -1.33
N ILE A 146 -4.48 -17.39 -2.23
CA ILE A 146 -3.67 -17.73 -3.42
C ILE A 146 -3.54 -16.53 -4.35
N TYR A 147 -4.66 -15.90 -4.71
CA TYR A 147 -4.70 -14.81 -5.69
C TYR A 147 -3.95 -13.57 -5.21
N ALA A 148 -4.09 -13.18 -3.93
CA ALA A 148 -3.33 -12.04 -3.40
C ALA A 148 -1.81 -12.27 -3.45
N ASN A 149 -1.34 -13.48 -3.11
CA ASN A 149 0.09 -13.79 -3.17
C ASN A 149 0.59 -13.94 -4.60
N MET A 150 -0.22 -14.49 -5.51
CA MET A 150 0.11 -14.58 -6.94
C MET A 150 0.37 -13.21 -7.55
N ILE A 151 -0.50 -12.22 -7.26
CA ILE A 151 -0.31 -10.84 -7.70
C ILE A 151 0.97 -10.24 -7.09
N ASN A 152 1.16 -10.34 -5.77
CA ASN A 152 2.35 -9.79 -5.09
C ASN A 152 3.66 -10.41 -5.63
N GLU A 153 3.67 -11.72 -5.86
CA GLU A 153 4.85 -12.42 -6.36
C GLU A 153 5.20 -11.97 -7.78
N ALA A 154 4.19 -11.87 -8.66
CA ALA A 154 4.41 -11.40 -10.03
C ALA A 154 4.99 -9.98 -10.08
N VAL A 155 4.47 -9.07 -9.24
CA VAL A 155 5.01 -7.71 -9.11
C VAL A 155 6.44 -7.74 -8.55
N THR A 156 6.72 -8.60 -7.58
CA THR A 156 8.07 -8.74 -6.98
C THR A 156 9.08 -9.25 -8.01
N LEU A 157 8.76 -10.30 -8.76
CA LEU A 157 9.61 -10.85 -9.83
C LEU A 157 9.91 -9.81 -10.92
N HIS A 158 8.89 -9.07 -11.35
CA HIS A 158 9.05 -8.02 -12.36
C HIS A 158 9.89 -6.85 -11.85
N THR A 159 9.60 -6.34 -10.65
CA THR A 159 10.32 -5.19 -10.08
C THR A 159 11.76 -5.50 -9.69
N ALA A 160 12.07 -6.78 -9.45
CA ALA A 160 13.42 -7.30 -9.27
C ALA A 160 14.12 -7.67 -10.59
N GLU A 161 13.50 -7.39 -11.75
CA GLU A 161 14.02 -7.66 -13.10
C GLU A 161 14.33 -9.16 -13.35
N GLN A 162 13.68 -10.07 -12.62
CA GLN A 162 13.85 -11.51 -12.77
C GLN A 162 13.04 -12.08 -13.97
N ILE A 163 12.01 -11.36 -14.38
CA ILE A 163 11.21 -11.65 -15.57
C ILE A 163 11.18 -10.42 -16.50
N LYS A 164 11.00 -10.66 -17.80
CA LYS A 164 10.98 -9.62 -18.85
C LYS A 164 9.60 -9.37 -19.47
N LEU A 165 8.55 -9.96 -18.89
CA LEU A 165 7.18 -9.75 -19.34
C LEU A 165 6.74 -8.31 -19.02
N THR A 166 5.89 -7.74 -19.86
CA THR A 166 5.29 -6.42 -19.59
C THR A 166 4.23 -6.52 -18.50
N GLU A 167 3.95 -5.41 -17.81
CA GLU A 167 2.88 -5.35 -16.79
C GLU A 167 1.52 -5.80 -17.35
N GLN A 168 1.21 -5.37 -18.58
CA GLN A 168 0.02 -5.82 -19.32
C GLN A 168 -0.01 -7.34 -19.48
N SER A 169 1.08 -7.93 -19.98
CA SER A 169 1.15 -9.37 -20.21
C SER A 169 1.03 -10.13 -18.89
N ILE A 170 1.66 -9.65 -17.82
CA ILE A 170 1.54 -10.27 -16.49
C ILE A 170 0.10 -10.23 -16.00
N ALA A 171 -0.60 -9.09 -16.13
CA ALA A 171 -2.00 -8.97 -15.74
C ALA A 171 -2.90 -9.96 -16.50
N GLU A 172 -2.69 -10.11 -17.82
CA GLU A 172 -3.42 -11.08 -18.63
C GLU A 172 -3.20 -12.53 -18.16
N HIS A 173 -1.95 -12.93 -17.90
CA HIS A 173 -1.63 -14.27 -17.41
C HIS A 173 -2.24 -14.54 -16.02
N ILE A 174 -2.17 -13.57 -15.11
CA ILE A 174 -2.75 -13.69 -13.76
C ILE A 174 -4.25 -13.91 -13.86
N VAL A 175 -4.95 -13.11 -14.66
CA VAL A 175 -6.40 -13.20 -14.79
C VAL A 175 -6.83 -14.48 -15.50
N GLN A 176 -6.05 -14.95 -16.48
CA GLN A 176 -6.24 -16.27 -17.07
C GLN A 176 -6.10 -17.40 -16.03
N MET A 177 -5.11 -17.32 -15.13
CA MET A 177 -4.94 -18.30 -14.03
C MET A 177 -6.08 -18.24 -13.00
N MET A 178 -6.83 -17.14 -12.95
CA MET A 178 -8.06 -17.01 -12.14
C MET A 178 -9.30 -17.58 -12.83
N ASN A 179 -9.17 -18.16 -14.03
CA ASN A 179 -10.27 -18.65 -14.87
C ASN A 179 -11.27 -17.53 -15.25
N LEU A 180 -10.76 -16.35 -15.57
CA LEU A 180 -11.55 -15.21 -16.05
C LEU A 180 -11.27 -14.99 -17.54
N ASP A 181 -12.32 -15.06 -18.37
CA ASP A 181 -12.26 -14.91 -19.84
C ASP A 181 -12.27 -13.45 -20.30
#